data_AF-A0A9W8R716-F1
#
_entry.id   AF-A0A9W8R716-F1
#
_cell.length_a   1.000
_cell.length_b   1.000
_cell.length_c   1.000
_cell.angle_alpha   90.00
_cell.angle_beta   90.00
_cell.angle_gamma   90.00
#
_symmetry.space_group_name_H-M   'P 1'
#
loop_
_entity.id
_entity.type
_entity.pdbx_description
1 polymer ?
#
loop_
_entity_poly.entity_id
_entity_poly.type
_entity_poly.pdbx_seq_one_letter_code
_entity_poly.pdbx_strand_id
1 'polypeptide(L)'
;MIGFQEGGEFTAIISIRAKDRSQANTLKIDASVSLTLEKASGSLDVAVDKIKRDILTENETTISVTWTGGGQDLKKDEEDWTFDAMRAVALKFPDRVAKCPMRTHAVLTNYSSLKSFHSSSTHFNLLSDENARVYTSALRDAFLDYQNIAKGLAVLALDVNAGTQRLVTQKEKLDKEDSEGLDT
;
A
#
# COMPACT_ATOMS: atom_id res chain seq x y z
N MET A 1 5.22 -24.93 11.56
CA MET A 1 4.13 -25.72 10.94
C MET A 1 3.92 -25.09 9.59
N ILE A 2 4.13 -25.80 8.48
CA ILE A 2 3.84 -25.24 7.16
C ILE A 2 2.32 -25.26 7.03
N GLY A 3 1.72 -24.08 6.95
CA GLY A 3 0.28 -23.90 6.85
C GLY A 3 -0.08 -23.12 5.60
N PHE A 4 -1.34 -23.14 5.24
CA PHE A 4 -1.88 -22.25 4.23
C PHE A 4 -2.88 -21.31 4.91
N GLN A 5 -2.81 -20.02 4.55
CA GLN A 5 -3.88 -19.10 4.81
C GLN A 5 -5.03 -19.47 3.87
N GLU A 6 -6.16 -19.82 4.45
CA GLU A 6 -7.38 -20.15 3.71
C GLU A 6 -8.33 -18.94 3.74
N GLY A 7 -8.93 -18.62 2.61
CA GLY A 7 -9.80 -17.47 2.45
C GLY A 7 -10.11 -17.19 0.98
N GLY A 8 -10.24 -15.93 0.65
CA GLY A 8 -10.42 -15.47 -0.72
C GLY A 8 -9.99 -14.03 -0.87
N GLU A 9 -9.47 -13.70 -2.03
CA GLU A 9 -9.04 -12.36 -2.39
C GLU A 9 -9.94 -11.83 -3.50
N PHE A 10 -10.45 -10.61 -3.32
CA PHE A 10 -11.18 -9.90 -4.36
C PHE A 10 -10.47 -8.58 -4.62
N THR A 11 -9.83 -8.49 -5.78
CA THR A 11 -9.06 -7.32 -6.19
C THR A 11 -9.72 -6.70 -7.41
N ALA A 12 -10.15 -5.45 -7.27
CA ALA A 12 -10.73 -4.67 -8.35
C ALA A 12 -9.93 -3.40 -8.58
N ILE A 13 -9.56 -3.17 -9.85
CA ILE A 13 -8.80 -2.01 -10.28
C ILE A 13 -9.72 -1.18 -11.17
N ILE A 14 -9.96 0.06 -10.75
CA ILE A 14 -10.71 1.05 -11.51
C ILE A 14 -9.71 2.08 -12.02
N SER A 15 -9.52 2.13 -13.34
CA SER A 15 -8.71 3.16 -13.99
C SER A 15 -9.64 4.20 -14.59
N ILE A 16 -9.52 5.46 -14.13
CA ILE A 16 -10.26 6.59 -14.67
C ILE A 16 -9.25 7.51 -15.35
N ARG A 17 -9.40 7.71 -16.66
CA ARG A 17 -8.58 8.64 -17.43
C ARG A 17 -9.32 9.97 -17.57
N ALA A 18 -8.79 11.00 -16.90
CA ALA A 18 -9.29 12.37 -17.02
C ALA A 18 -9.06 12.92 -18.43
N LYS A 19 -10.09 13.52 -19.04
CA LYS A 19 -9.95 14.19 -20.34
C LYS A 19 -9.14 15.49 -20.24
N ASP A 20 -9.29 16.23 -19.14
CA ASP A 20 -8.59 17.49 -18.87
C ASP A 20 -7.71 17.42 -17.61
N ARG A 21 -6.47 17.91 -17.72
CA ARG A 21 -5.46 17.87 -16.63
C ARG A 21 -5.81 18.77 -15.44
N SER A 22 -6.56 19.85 -15.67
CA SER A 22 -7.01 20.78 -14.62
C SER A 22 -8.05 20.16 -13.69
N GLN A 23 -8.85 19.22 -14.20
CA GLN A 23 -9.92 18.54 -13.46
C GLN A 23 -9.45 17.26 -12.76
N ALA A 24 -8.20 16.84 -12.95
CA ALA A 24 -7.67 15.59 -12.38
C ALA A 24 -7.69 15.57 -10.84
N ASN A 25 -7.50 16.73 -10.20
CA ASN A 25 -7.52 16.83 -8.73
C ASN A 25 -8.95 16.80 -8.17
N THR A 26 -9.90 17.50 -8.80
CA THR A 26 -11.31 17.46 -8.38
C THR A 26 -11.90 16.07 -8.61
N LEU A 27 -11.59 15.45 -9.76
CA LEU A 27 -11.99 14.09 -10.09
C LEU A 27 -11.47 13.05 -9.09
N LYS A 28 -10.23 13.19 -8.61
CA LYS A 28 -9.68 12.32 -7.56
C LYS A 28 -10.47 12.42 -6.27
N ILE A 29 -10.81 13.64 -5.86
CA ILE A 29 -11.58 13.90 -4.63
C ILE A 29 -12.98 13.28 -4.80
N ASP A 30 -13.67 13.59 -5.88
CA ASP A 30 -15.04 13.15 -6.11
C ASP A 30 -15.14 11.62 -6.28
N ALA A 31 -14.17 11.00 -6.95
CA ALA A 31 -14.06 9.54 -7.04
C ALA A 31 -13.79 8.91 -5.66
N SER A 32 -12.89 9.48 -4.87
CA SER A 32 -12.58 8.97 -3.51
C SER A 32 -13.78 9.07 -2.56
N VAL A 33 -14.54 10.16 -2.63
CA VAL A 33 -15.77 10.36 -1.84
C VAL A 33 -16.82 9.34 -2.27
N SER A 34 -17.02 9.16 -3.57
CA SER A 34 -17.98 8.20 -4.11
C SER A 34 -17.65 6.74 -3.78
N LEU A 35 -16.36 6.41 -3.63
CA LEU A 35 -15.87 5.07 -3.26
C LEU A 35 -15.96 4.81 -1.74
N THR A 36 -15.71 5.83 -0.93
CA THR A 36 -15.61 5.69 0.53
C THR A 36 -16.96 5.83 1.22
N LEU A 37 -17.90 6.58 0.64
CA LEU A 37 -19.18 6.81 1.28
C LEU A 37 -20.09 5.58 1.18
N GLU A 38 -20.20 4.87 2.30
CA GLU A 38 -21.26 3.91 2.53
C GLU A 38 -22.62 4.62 2.46
N LYS A 39 -23.61 3.93 1.88
CA LYS A 39 -24.98 4.43 1.71
C LYS A 39 -25.55 4.90 3.05
N ALA A 40 -25.46 6.20 3.33
CA ALA A 40 -26.28 6.86 4.33
C ALA A 40 -27.60 7.26 3.67
N SER A 41 -28.72 6.75 4.17
CA SER A 41 -30.03 6.93 3.57
C SER A 41 -30.50 8.38 3.59
N GLY A 42 -30.93 8.89 2.43
CA GLY A 42 -31.74 10.11 2.27
C GLY A 42 -30.96 11.34 1.82
N SER A 43 -31.38 11.91 0.67
CA SER A 43 -30.84 13.12 0.01
C SER A 43 -29.42 13.02 -0.60
N LEU A 44 -28.47 12.43 0.12
CA LEU A 44 -27.06 12.39 -0.31
C LEU A 44 -26.80 11.42 -1.48
N ASP A 45 -27.62 10.37 -1.59
CA ASP A 45 -27.51 9.31 -2.63
C ASP A 45 -27.70 9.90 -4.05
N VAL A 46 -28.62 10.87 -4.21
CA VAL A 46 -28.91 11.49 -5.52
C VAL A 46 -27.75 12.37 -6.00
N ALA A 47 -27.08 13.08 -5.07
CA ALA A 47 -25.93 13.90 -5.38
C ALA A 47 -24.72 13.04 -5.76
N VAL A 48 -24.47 11.96 -5.01
CA VAL A 48 -23.38 11.01 -5.27
C VAL A 48 -23.60 10.26 -6.59
N ASP A 49 -24.83 9.85 -6.90
CA ASP A 49 -25.12 9.16 -8.17
C ASP A 49 -25.06 10.09 -9.39
N LYS A 50 -25.33 11.39 -9.20
CA LYS A 50 -25.10 12.40 -10.24
C LYS A 50 -23.60 12.57 -10.50
N ILE A 51 -22.81 12.73 -9.44
CA ILE A 51 -21.35 12.85 -9.53
C ILE A 51 -20.71 11.61 -10.17
N LYS A 52 -21.14 10.40 -9.77
CA LYS A 52 -20.67 9.15 -10.41
C LYS A 52 -20.98 9.11 -11.90
N ARG A 53 -22.21 9.49 -12.30
CA ARG A 53 -22.61 9.51 -13.71
C ARG A 53 -21.81 10.55 -14.50
N ASP A 54 -21.62 11.73 -13.95
CA ASP A 54 -20.83 12.79 -14.60
C ASP A 54 -19.37 12.33 -14.77
N ILE A 55 -18.77 11.71 -13.75
CA ILE A 55 -17.43 11.11 -13.81
C ILE A 55 -17.32 10.00 -14.87
N LEU A 56 -18.28 9.06 -14.89
CA LEU A 56 -18.27 7.92 -15.81
C LEU A 56 -18.57 8.32 -17.26
N THR A 57 -19.34 9.39 -17.48
CA THR A 57 -19.75 9.82 -18.83
C THR A 57 -18.70 10.72 -19.46
N GLU A 58 -18.01 11.54 -18.66
CA GLU A 58 -16.99 12.48 -19.16
C GLU A 58 -15.60 11.85 -19.30
N ASN A 59 -15.35 10.70 -18.64
CA ASN A 59 -14.03 10.09 -18.56
C ASN A 59 -14.04 8.62 -18.98
N GLU A 60 -12.96 8.19 -19.63
CA GLU A 60 -12.77 6.77 -19.96
C GLU A 60 -12.50 5.99 -18.67
N THR A 61 -13.42 5.09 -18.32
CA THR A 61 -13.33 4.24 -17.12
C THR A 61 -13.14 2.78 -17.52
N THR A 62 -12.05 2.17 -17.07
CA THR A 62 -11.77 0.74 -17.26
C THR A 62 -11.83 0.04 -15.92
N ILE A 63 -12.64 -1.01 -15.82
CA ILE A 63 -12.80 -1.82 -14.61
C ILE A 63 -12.21 -3.21 -14.88
N SER A 64 -11.22 -3.61 -14.09
CA SER A 64 -10.62 -4.94 -14.14
C SER A 64 -10.75 -5.62 -12.79
N VAL A 65 -11.33 -6.82 -12.77
CA VAL A 65 -11.61 -7.57 -11.54
C VAL A 65 -10.91 -8.92 -11.60
N THR A 66 -10.14 -9.22 -10.57
CA THR A 66 -9.47 -10.51 -10.36
C THR A 66 -9.85 -11.05 -8.99
N TRP A 67 -10.23 -12.32 -8.90
CA TRP A 67 -10.60 -12.93 -7.62
C TRP A 67 -10.00 -14.33 -7.46
N THR A 68 -9.83 -14.74 -6.20
CA THR A 68 -9.46 -16.09 -5.80
C THR A 68 -10.31 -16.51 -4.60
N GLY A 69 -10.80 -17.75 -4.56
CA GLY A 69 -11.76 -18.18 -3.53
C GLY A 69 -13.19 -17.65 -3.73
N GLY A 70 -14.18 -18.35 -3.17
CA GLY A 70 -15.59 -17.93 -3.24
C GLY A 70 -16.23 -17.92 -4.64
N GLY A 71 -15.64 -18.64 -5.61
CA GLY A 71 -15.87 -18.50 -7.06
C GLY A 71 -17.07 -19.21 -7.67
N GLN A 72 -18.15 -19.47 -6.93
CA GLN A 72 -19.40 -19.94 -7.53
C GLN A 72 -20.36 -18.75 -7.67
N ASP A 73 -20.73 -18.42 -8.91
CA ASP A 73 -21.74 -17.42 -9.30
C ASP A 73 -21.45 -15.96 -8.92
N LEU A 74 -20.21 -15.46 -9.09
CA LEU A 74 -19.89 -14.05 -8.82
C LEU A 74 -20.59 -13.10 -9.80
N LYS A 75 -20.85 -13.55 -11.02
CA LYS A 75 -21.48 -12.79 -12.08
C LYS A 75 -22.22 -13.76 -13.00
N LYS A 76 -23.31 -13.32 -13.64
CA LYS A 76 -23.93 -14.08 -14.72
C LYS A 76 -23.04 -13.97 -15.96
N ASP A 77 -22.85 -15.07 -16.69
CA ASP A 77 -21.90 -15.14 -17.82
C ASP A 77 -22.11 -14.07 -18.91
N GLU A 78 -23.32 -13.49 -18.98
CA GLU A 78 -23.69 -12.48 -19.98
C GLU A 78 -23.56 -11.02 -19.52
N GLU A 79 -23.34 -10.75 -18.23
CA GLU A 79 -23.24 -9.37 -17.74
C GLU A 79 -21.82 -8.82 -18.03
N ASP A 80 -21.63 -7.50 -18.03
CA ASP A 80 -20.30 -6.86 -18.02
C ASP A 80 -19.92 -6.37 -16.63
N TRP A 81 -18.63 -6.16 -16.35
CA TRP A 81 -18.21 -5.60 -15.07
C TRP A 81 -18.52 -4.11 -15.03
N THR A 82 -19.67 -3.75 -14.47
CA THR A 82 -20.03 -2.37 -14.13
C THR A 82 -19.66 -2.05 -12.69
N PHE A 83 -19.56 -0.76 -12.37
CA PHE A 83 -19.23 -0.30 -11.02
C PHE A 83 -20.22 -0.82 -9.97
N ASP A 84 -21.52 -0.78 -10.29
CA ASP A 84 -22.57 -1.23 -9.37
C ASP A 84 -22.58 -2.75 -9.19
N ALA A 85 -22.37 -3.51 -10.28
CA ALA A 85 -22.25 -4.97 -10.22
C ALA A 85 -21.04 -5.37 -9.37
N MET A 86 -19.88 -4.76 -9.60
CA MET A 86 -18.66 -4.99 -8.82
C MET A 86 -18.89 -4.68 -7.32
N ARG A 87 -19.52 -3.55 -6.99
CA ARG A 87 -19.82 -3.17 -5.60
C ARG A 87 -20.76 -4.17 -4.93
N ALA A 88 -21.83 -4.59 -5.62
CA ALA A 88 -22.78 -5.56 -5.09
C ALA A 88 -22.13 -6.92 -4.83
N VAL A 89 -21.19 -7.34 -5.69
CA VAL A 89 -20.40 -8.56 -5.51
C VAL A 89 -19.44 -8.43 -4.35
N ALA A 90 -18.71 -7.31 -4.25
CA ALA A 90 -17.76 -7.06 -3.16
C ALA A 90 -18.42 -7.12 -1.78
N LEU A 91 -19.64 -6.56 -1.63
CA LEU A 91 -20.39 -6.62 -0.38
C LEU A 91 -20.78 -8.05 0.03
N LYS A 92 -21.06 -8.93 -0.95
CA LYS A 92 -21.44 -10.34 -0.72
C LYS A 92 -20.24 -11.29 -0.75
N PHE A 93 -19.04 -10.79 -1.02
CA PHE A 93 -17.84 -11.60 -1.17
C PHE A 93 -17.43 -12.32 0.12
N PRO A 94 -17.46 -11.69 1.32
CA PRO A 94 -17.11 -12.37 2.56
C PRO A 94 -17.97 -13.63 2.82
N ASP A 95 -19.28 -13.54 2.59
CA ASP A 95 -20.20 -14.68 2.76
C ASP A 95 -19.91 -15.81 1.76
N ARG A 96 -19.48 -15.47 0.54
CA ARG A 96 -19.10 -16.44 -0.50
C ARG A 96 -17.78 -17.14 -0.16
N VAL A 97 -16.81 -16.39 0.35
CA VAL A 97 -15.54 -16.94 0.84
C VAL A 97 -15.77 -17.85 2.03
N ALA A 98 -16.68 -17.49 2.94
CA ALA A 98 -17.03 -18.33 4.07
C ALA A 98 -17.62 -19.69 3.66
N LYS A 99 -18.36 -19.74 2.55
CA LYS A 99 -18.90 -21.00 2.00
C LYS A 99 -17.85 -21.85 1.29
N CYS A 100 -16.96 -21.23 0.53
CA CYS A 100 -15.94 -21.93 -0.27
C CYS A 100 -14.58 -21.21 -0.17
N PRO A 101 -13.84 -21.41 0.92
CA PRO A 101 -12.50 -20.87 1.06
C PRO A 101 -11.52 -21.60 0.14
N MET A 102 -10.54 -20.88 -0.39
CA MET A 102 -9.40 -21.43 -1.12
C MET A 102 -8.09 -21.07 -0.40
N ARG A 103 -7.05 -21.87 -0.63
CA ARG A 103 -5.70 -21.59 -0.11
C ARG A 103 -5.09 -20.44 -0.91
N THR A 104 -4.96 -19.26 -0.29
CA THR A 104 -4.47 -18.04 -0.97
C THR A 104 -2.97 -17.85 -0.77
N HIS A 105 -2.45 -18.09 0.43
CA HIS A 105 -1.04 -17.87 0.74
C HIS A 105 -0.43 -19.04 1.52
N ALA A 106 0.84 -19.35 1.23
CA ALA A 106 1.61 -20.30 2.01
C ALA A 106 2.32 -19.58 3.16
N VAL A 107 2.12 -20.06 4.38
CA VAL A 107 2.88 -19.61 5.56
C VAL A 107 4.13 -20.48 5.66
N LEU A 108 5.26 -19.92 5.20
CA LEU A 108 6.55 -20.57 5.29
C LEU A 108 7.18 -20.23 6.65
N THR A 109 7.33 -21.24 7.51
CA THR A 109 8.18 -21.14 8.70
C THR A 109 9.58 -21.60 8.36
N ASN A 110 10.60 -21.08 9.04
CA ASN A 110 11.95 -21.62 8.94
C ASN A 110 11.93 -23.13 9.23
N TYR A 111 12.65 -23.91 8.42
CA TYR A 111 12.70 -25.36 8.56
C TYR A 111 13.30 -25.79 9.91
N SER A 112 14.17 -24.95 10.50
CA SER A 112 14.71 -25.15 11.85
C SER A 112 13.64 -25.10 12.95
N SER A 113 12.48 -24.50 12.69
CA SER A 113 11.36 -24.44 13.63
C SER A 113 10.36 -25.59 13.44
N LEU A 114 10.62 -26.52 12.51
CA LEU A 114 9.70 -27.62 12.18
C LEU A 114 10.03 -28.89 12.99
N LYS A 115 9.08 -29.35 13.82
CA LYS A 115 9.25 -30.59 14.61
C LYS A 115 9.51 -31.83 13.74
N SER A 116 8.84 -31.92 12.58
CA SER A 116 9.04 -33.01 11.62
C SER A 116 10.45 -33.02 11.03
N PHE A 117 11.07 -31.85 10.87
CA PHE A 117 12.46 -31.74 10.40
C PHE A 117 13.42 -32.31 11.45
N HIS A 118 13.28 -31.90 12.71
CA HIS A 118 14.07 -32.47 13.82
C HIS A 118 13.85 -33.98 14.00
N SER A 119 12.65 -34.48 13.75
CA SER A 119 12.37 -35.92 13.85
C SER A 119 13.00 -36.75 12.73
N SER A 120 13.21 -36.15 11.54
CA SER A 120 13.73 -36.86 10.35
C SER A 120 15.25 -36.71 10.22
N SER A 121 15.81 -35.59 10.69
CA SER A 121 17.24 -35.30 10.61
C SER A 121 17.94 -35.67 11.92
N THR A 122 18.48 -36.88 11.99
CA THR A 122 19.18 -37.39 13.21
C THR A 122 20.63 -36.90 13.32
N HIS A 123 21.20 -36.34 12.24
CA HIS A 123 22.63 -35.98 12.15
C HIS A 123 22.91 -34.59 11.54
N PHE A 124 21.93 -33.70 11.50
CA PHE A 124 22.12 -32.38 10.91
C PHE A 124 22.63 -31.38 11.96
N ASN A 125 23.87 -30.91 11.79
CA ASN A 125 24.41 -29.84 12.61
C ASN A 125 24.13 -28.51 11.89
N LEU A 126 23.16 -27.76 12.39
CA LEU A 126 22.80 -26.47 11.83
C LEU A 126 23.97 -25.51 12.06
N LEU A 127 24.59 -25.01 10.99
CA LEU A 127 25.59 -23.95 11.08
C LEU A 127 24.88 -22.68 11.58
N SER A 128 24.88 -22.47 12.90
CA SER A 128 24.28 -21.29 13.51
C SER A 128 25.27 -20.13 13.39
N ASP A 129 25.27 -19.47 12.23
CA ASP A 129 26.03 -18.24 12.00
C ASP A 129 25.36 -17.04 12.69
N GLU A 130 25.13 -17.18 14.00
CA GLU A 130 24.57 -16.14 14.86
C GLU A 130 25.42 -14.87 14.80
N ASN A 131 26.75 -15.04 14.86
CA ASN A 131 27.70 -13.94 14.78
C ASN A 131 27.64 -13.23 13.42
N ALA A 132 27.58 -13.98 12.31
CA ALA A 132 27.46 -13.37 10.99
C ALA A 132 26.15 -12.59 10.85
N ARG A 133 25.05 -13.09 11.44
CA ARG A 133 23.76 -12.39 11.46
C ARG A 133 23.85 -11.05 12.19
N VAL A 134 24.49 -11.00 13.36
CA VAL A 134 24.68 -9.77 14.14
C VAL A 134 25.57 -8.76 13.40
N TYR A 135 26.67 -9.21 12.81
CA TYR A 135 27.55 -8.29 12.05
C TYR A 135 26.90 -7.77 10.78
N THR A 136 26.20 -8.63 10.03
CA THR A 136 25.51 -8.22 8.80
C THR A 136 24.34 -7.29 9.07
N SER A 137 23.59 -7.48 10.17
CA SER A 137 22.54 -6.53 10.55
C SER A 137 23.10 -5.16 10.89
N ALA A 138 24.16 -5.09 11.71
CA ALA A 138 24.81 -3.84 12.07
C ALA A 138 25.39 -3.12 10.84
N LEU A 139 26.03 -3.85 9.93
CA LEU A 139 26.56 -3.29 8.69
C LEU A 139 25.45 -2.76 7.78
N ARG A 140 24.32 -3.48 7.69
CA ARG A 140 23.16 -3.07 6.89
C ARG A 140 22.55 -1.77 7.43
N ASP A 141 22.40 -1.67 8.74
CA ASP A 141 21.82 -0.47 9.38
C ASP A 141 22.72 0.75 9.12
N ALA A 142 24.04 0.61 9.32
CA ALA A 142 25.01 1.66 9.01
C ALA A 142 25.00 2.05 7.52
N PHE A 143 24.82 1.10 6.61
CA PHE A 143 24.72 1.38 5.16
C PHE A 143 23.43 2.15 4.81
N LEU A 144 22.31 1.82 5.43
CA LEU A 144 21.05 2.53 5.22
C LEU A 144 21.13 3.97 5.75
N ASP A 145 21.74 4.17 6.92
CA ASP A 145 21.99 5.50 7.47
C ASP A 145 22.85 6.33 6.53
N TYR A 146 23.92 5.74 5.98
CA TYR A 146 24.75 6.37 4.96
C TYR A 146 23.92 6.77 3.72
N GLN A 147 23.10 5.87 3.18
CA GLN A 147 22.25 6.18 2.02
C GLN A 147 21.27 7.32 2.30
N ASN A 148 20.72 7.37 3.51
CA ASN A 148 19.81 8.43 3.92
C ASN A 148 20.53 9.79 4.00
N ILE A 149 21.71 9.82 4.61
CA ILE A 149 22.56 11.04 4.68
C ILE A 149 22.95 11.49 3.26
N ALA A 150 23.37 10.57 2.39
CA ALA A 150 23.77 10.88 1.02
C ALA A 150 22.62 11.48 0.19
N LYS A 151 21.41 10.92 0.31
CA LYS A 151 20.20 11.48 -0.32
C LYS A 151 19.87 12.86 0.24
N GLY A 152 19.94 13.02 1.57
CA GLY A 152 19.73 14.31 2.23
C GLY A 152 20.71 15.38 1.73
N LEU A 153 21.99 15.03 1.63
CA LEU A 153 23.02 15.92 1.10
C LEU A 153 22.75 16.30 -0.36
N ALA A 154 22.31 15.35 -1.19
CA ALA A 154 21.96 15.64 -2.58
C ALA A 154 20.79 16.63 -2.69
N VAL A 155 19.77 16.49 -1.85
CA VAL A 155 18.65 17.45 -1.79
C VAL A 155 19.14 18.83 -1.34
N LEU A 156 19.93 18.90 -0.27
CA LEU A 156 20.49 20.17 0.21
C LEU A 156 21.36 20.86 -0.85
N ALA A 157 22.16 20.09 -1.61
CA ALA A 157 22.95 20.63 -2.71
C ALA A 157 22.08 21.25 -3.82
N LEU A 158 20.94 20.62 -4.12
CA LEU A 158 19.97 21.17 -5.06
C LEU A 158 19.30 22.45 -4.52
N ASP A 159 18.91 22.46 -3.24
CA ASP A 159 18.27 23.62 -2.60
C ASP A 159 19.21 24.83 -2.51
N VAL A 160 20.50 24.58 -2.25
CA VAL A 160 21.54 25.62 -2.29
C VAL A 160 21.73 26.14 -3.71
N ASN A 161 21.78 25.25 -4.70
CA ASN A 161 21.88 25.65 -6.11
C ASN A 161 20.64 26.43 -6.60
N ALA A 162 19.47 26.11 -6.06
CA ALA A 162 18.21 26.83 -6.30
C ALA A 162 18.11 28.15 -5.50
N GLY A 163 19.08 28.47 -4.65
CA GLY A 163 19.10 29.68 -3.82
C GLY A 163 18.09 29.68 -2.66
N THR A 164 17.48 28.54 -2.36
CA THR A 164 16.49 28.40 -1.26
C THR A 164 17.17 28.33 0.10
N GLN A 165 18.38 27.77 0.16
CA GLN A 165 19.16 27.64 1.39
C GLN A 165 20.58 28.19 1.22
N ARG A 166 21.12 28.80 2.28
CA ARG A 166 22.49 29.33 2.32
C ARG A 166 23.34 28.51 3.28
N LEU A 167 24.54 28.12 2.83
CA LEU A 167 25.53 27.46 3.67
C LEU A 167 26.08 28.47 4.70
N VAL A 168 26.09 28.09 5.96
CA VAL A 168 26.63 28.87 7.08
C VAL A 168 27.71 28.02 7.76
N THR A 169 28.81 28.64 8.16
CA THR A 169 29.90 27.92 8.85
C THR A 169 29.45 27.57 10.27
N GLN A 170 29.89 26.42 10.83
CA GLN A 170 29.53 26.04 12.20
C GLN A 170 29.89 27.11 13.24
N LYS A 171 31.00 27.84 13.04
CA LYS A 171 31.40 28.97 13.88
C LYS A 171 30.36 30.10 13.87
N GLU A 172 29.86 30.47 12.69
CA GLU A 172 28.85 31.52 12.51
C GLU A 172 27.46 31.11 13.05
N LYS A 173 27.17 29.81 13.15
CA LYS A 173 25.95 29.32 13.78
C LYS A 173 26.02 29.44 15.31
N LEU A 174 27.17 29.09 15.89
CA LEU A 174 27.41 29.19 17.33
C LEU A 174 27.36 30.66 17.80
N ASP A 175 27.97 31.57 17.03
CA ASP A 175 27.96 33.01 17.33
C ASP A 175 26.55 33.63 17.26
N LYS A 176 25.60 33.03 16.53
CA LYS A 176 24.20 33.47 16.48
C LYS A 176 23.36 32.95 17.65
N GLU A 177 23.55 31.69 18.04
CA GLU A 177 22.85 31.09 19.19
C GLU A 177 23.27 31.78 20.51
N ASP A 178 24.52 32.19 20.65
CA ASP A 178 25.01 32.95 21.82
C ASP A 178 24.45 34.39 21.88
N SER A 179 24.04 34.98 20.74
CA SER A 179 23.46 36.32 20.68
C SER A 179 21.94 36.38 20.92
N GLU A 180 21.23 35.26 20.71
CA GLU A 180 19.78 35.14 20.95
C GLU A 180 19.46 34.63 22.38
N GLY A 181 20.45 34.14 23.13
CA GLY A 181 20.31 33.70 24.52
C GLY A 181 20.49 34.79 25.59
N LEU A 182 20.73 36.05 25.19
CA LEU A 182 21.00 37.18 26.10
C LEU A 182 19.88 38.23 26.09
N ASP A 183 18.62 37.81 25.94
CA ASP A 183 17.43 38.64 26.14
C ASP A 183 16.35 37.83 26.91
N THR A 184 16.67 37.45 28.15
CA THR A 184 15.69 37.10 29.20
C THR A 184 16.18 37.55 30.57
#